data_AF-A0A1Y1Y9A9-F1
#
_entry.id   AF-A0A1Y1Y9A9-F1
#
_cell.length_a   1.000
_cell.length_b   1.000
_cell.length_c   1.000
_cell.angle_alpha   90.00
_cell.angle_beta   90.00
_cell.angle_gamma   90.00
#
_symmetry.space_group_name_H-M   'P 1'
#
loop_
_entity.id
_entity.type
_entity.pdbx_description
1 polymer ?
#
loop_
_entity_poly.entity_id
_entity_poly.type
_entity_poly.pdbx_seq_one_letter_code
_entity_poly.pdbx_strand_id
1 'polypeptide(L)'
;MTPAVLARAKPGAGNKLPEQDVGDLPDYDFNDHTWFGHNMLENIRDVRSYLKKAQYELPQLAKFQKPFVPPKSVGKIVAYKSTEYFGEEHPNARKVVLTVNVDELSLDAAQKHKLLLLCGPRYHPGKNEIKISCEKYRLREQNYKHASDLLDKLLEYSKDPSDTFADIPLQTKPQPKVNLAFPQEWLKPKQSMS
;
A
#
# COMPACT_ATOMS: atom_id res chain seq x y z
N MET A 1 -52.65 -36.14 -45.75
CA MET A 1 -51.54 -35.72 -44.85
C MET A 1 -50.71 -36.95 -44.53
N THR A 2 -49.52 -37.07 -45.12
CA THR A 2 -48.52 -38.07 -44.74
C THR A 2 -47.42 -37.34 -43.95
N PRO A 3 -46.96 -37.86 -42.79
CA PRO A 3 -45.95 -37.17 -42.01
C PRO A 3 -44.57 -37.45 -42.64
N ALA A 4 -43.82 -36.39 -42.95
CA ALA A 4 -42.41 -36.51 -43.31
C ALA A 4 -41.63 -36.87 -42.04
N VAL A 5 -41.02 -38.06 -42.02
CA VAL A 5 -40.14 -38.50 -40.95
C VAL A 5 -38.84 -37.69 -41.04
N LEU A 6 -38.63 -36.78 -40.11
CA LEU A 6 -37.37 -36.06 -39.92
C LEU A 6 -36.29 -37.07 -39.51
N ALA A 7 -35.38 -37.38 -40.43
CA ALA A 7 -34.19 -38.17 -40.12
C ALA A 7 -33.33 -37.41 -39.10
N ARG A 8 -33.08 -38.04 -37.94
CA ARG A 8 -32.15 -37.52 -36.92
C ARG A 8 -30.72 -37.61 -37.48
N ALA A 9 -30.07 -36.46 -37.67
CA ALA A 9 -28.65 -36.41 -37.98
C ALA A 9 -27.83 -37.11 -36.89
N LYS A 10 -26.92 -38.01 -37.29
CA LYS A 10 -26.04 -38.72 -36.35
C LYS A 10 -25.14 -37.71 -35.60
N PRO A 11 -25.16 -37.66 -34.26
CA PRO A 11 -24.25 -36.80 -33.52
C PRO A 11 -22.83 -37.37 -33.69
N GLY A 12 -21.93 -36.56 -34.27
CA GLY A 12 -20.55 -36.95 -34.56
C GLY A 12 -20.11 -36.69 -36.00
N ALA A 13 -21.04 -36.44 -36.92
CA ALA A 13 -20.73 -35.91 -38.26
C ALA A 13 -20.49 -34.40 -38.20
N GLY A 14 -19.53 -33.96 -37.38
CA GLY A 14 -18.95 -32.63 -37.54
C GLY A 14 -18.24 -32.61 -38.89
N ASN A 15 -18.44 -31.56 -39.69
CA ASN A 15 -17.62 -31.32 -40.88
C ASN A 15 -16.15 -31.45 -40.44
N LYS A 16 -15.48 -32.52 -40.88
CA LYS A 16 -14.02 -32.59 -40.77
C LYS A 16 -13.53 -31.38 -41.56
N LEU A 17 -12.85 -30.46 -40.89
CA LEU A 17 -12.11 -29.42 -41.58
C LEU A 17 -11.26 -30.11 -42.65
N PRO A 18 -11.20 -29.56 -43.88
CA PRO A 18 -10.44 -30.20 -44.96
C PRO A 18 -9.03 -30.50 -44.46
N GLU A 19 -8.58 -31.73 -44.70
CA GLU A 19 -7.24 -32.19 -44.33
C GLU A 19 -6.24 -31.29 -45.06
N GLN A 20 -5.56 -30.42 -44.32
CA GLN A 20 -4.58 -29.49 -44.88
C GLN A 20 -3.30 -30.29 -45.15
N ASP A 21 -3.13 -30.75 -46.39
CA ASP A 21 -1.87 -31.34 -46.83
C ASP A 21 -0.84 -30.22 -47.03
N VAL A 22 0.42 -30.49 -46.65
CA VAL A 22 1.51 -29.50 -46.67
C VAL A 22 1.79 -29.03 -48.11
N GLY A 23 1.48 -29.87 -49.11
CA GLY A 23 1.64 -29.55 -50.53
C GLY A 23 0.62 -28.55 -51.10
N ASP A 24 -0.51 -28.33 -50.43
CA ASP A 24 -1.56 -27.39 -50.86
C ASP A 24 -1.37 -25.98 -50.25
N LEU A 25 -0.38 -25.81 -49.39
CA LEU A 25 -0.03 -24.50 -48.82
C LEU A 25 0.74 -23.65 -49.84
N PRO A 26 0.50 -22.33 -49.88
CA PRO A 26 1.32 -21.45 -50.70
C PRO A 26 2.76 -21.48 -50.19
N ASP A 27 3.70 -21.36 -51.14
CA ASP A 27 5.11 -21.19 -50.83
C ASP A 27 5.33 -19.95 -49.95
N TYR A 28 6.30 -20.05 -49.05
CA TYR A 28 6.58 -18.98 -48.10
C TYR A 28 7.54 -17.94 -48.68
N ASP A 29 7.04 -16.73 -48.91
CA ASP A 29 7.79 -15.62 -49.54
C ASP A 29 8.83 -14.92 -48.62
N PHE A 30 9.10 -15.44 -47.41
CA PHE A 30 10.01 -14.81 -46.44
C PHE A 30 9.65 -13.36 -46.02
N ASN A 31 8.37 -13.00 -46.14
CA ASN A 31 7.86 -11.64 -45.88
C ASN A 31 7.25 -11.42 -44.49
N ASP A 32 7.24 -12.44 -43.64
CA ASP A 32 6.69 -12.34 -42.29
C ASP A 32 7.65 -12.89 -41.24
N HIS A 33 7.48 -12.51 -39.98
CA HIS A 33 8.26 -13.11 -38.90
C HIS A 33 7.51 -14.27 -38.26
N THR A 34 8.25 -15.14 -37.57
CA THR A 34 7.63 -16.12 -36.68
C THR A 34 6.92 -15.39 -35.54
N TRP A 35 6.05 -16.10 -34.83
CA TRP A 35 5.36 -15.56 -33.64
C TRP A 35 6.32 -14.93 -32.62
N PHE A 36 7.50 -15.53 -32.40
CA PHE A 36 8.52 -14.97 -31.52
C PHE A 36 9.07 -13.63 -32.05
N GLY A 37 9.26 -13.51 -33.37
CA GLY A 37 9.70 -12.26 -34.00
C GLY A 37 8.66 -11.15 -33.87
N HIS A 38 7.36 -11.48 -34.02
CA HIS A 38 6.27 -10.52 -33.76
C HIS A 38 6.24 -10.05 -32.31
N ASN A 39 6.35 -10.97 -31.35
CA ASN A 39 6.41 -10.61 -29.93
C ASN A 39 7.59 -9.66 -29.64
N MET A 40 8.77 -9.94 -30.20
CA MET A 40 9.92 -9.04 -30.08
C MET A 40 9.64 -7.66 -30.68
N LEU A 41 9.00 -7.59 -31.86
CA LEU A 41 8.63 -6.32 -32.49
C LEU A 41 7.59 -5.54 -31.67
N GLU A 42 6.62 -6.22 -31.07
CA GLU A 42 5.65 -5.61 -30.14
C GLU A 42 6.34 -5.02 -28.92
N ASN A 43 7.25 -5.75 -28.28
CA ASN A 43 8.04 -5.23 -27.16
C ASN A 43 8.83 -3.99 -27.56
N ILE A 44 9.44 -3.98 -28.75
CA ILE A 44 10.16 -2.81 -29.28
C ILE A 44 9.20 -1.61 -29.47
N ARG A 45 7.99 -1.85 -29.97
CA ARG A 45 6.97 -0.80 -30.15
C ARG A 45 6.52 -0.24 -28.80
N ASP A 46 6.33 -1.08 -27.81
CA ASP A 46 5.96 -0.67 -26.45
C ASP A 46 7.05 0.18 -25.82
N VAL A 47 8.32 -0.25 -25.87
CA VAL A 47 9.46 0.54 -25.38
C VAL A 47 9.52 1.90 -26.08
N ARG A 48 9.37 1.94 -27.41
CA ARG A 48 9.32 3.20 -28.17
C ARG A 48 8.17 4.09 -27.74
N SER A 49 7.02 3.50 -27.40
CA SER A 49 5.87 4.26 -26.90
C SER A 49 6.18 4.93 -25.56
N TYR A 50 6.84 4.23 -24.63
CA TYR A 50 7.26 4.80 -23.34
C TYR A 50 8.34 5.88 -23.50
N LEU A 51 9.31 5.67 -24.39
CA LEU A 51 10.34 6.68 -24.69
C LEU A 51 9.71 7.96 -25.26
N LYS A 52 8.71 7.83 -26.12
CA LYS A 52 7.94 8.97 -26.65
C LYS A 52 7.23 9.73 -25.53
N LYS A 53 6.53 9.02 -24.63
CA LYS A 53 5.89 9.62 -23.45
C LYS A 53 6.92 10.34 -22.56
N ALA A 54 8.08 9.72 -22.35
CA ALA A 54 9.16 10.31 -21.57
C ALA A 54 9.69 11.62 -22.17
N GLN A 55 9.84 11.66 -23.49
CA GLN A 55 10.37 12.84 -24.19
C GLN A 55 9.35 13.98 -24.29
N TYR A 56 8.09 13.67 -24.60
CA TYR A 56 7.11 14.70 -24.97
C TYR A 56 6.04 14.97 -23.90
N GLU A 57 5.64 13.97 -23.12
CA GLU A 57 4.56 14.10 -22.13
C GLU A 57 5.11 14.42 -20.72
N LEU A 58 6.16 13.72 -20.26
CA LEU A 58 6.72 13.96 -18.92
C LEU A 58 7.16 15.41 -18.68
N PRO A 59 7.81 16.13 -19.62
CA PRO A 59 8.15 17.53 -19.40
C PRO A 59 6.93 18.43 -19.23
N GLN A 60 5.77 18.04 -19.76
CA GLN A 60 4.52 18.80 -19.58
C GLN A 60 3.98 18.66 -18.16
N LEU A 61 4.28 17.56 -17.45
CA LEU A 61 3.90 17.37 -16.04
C LEU A 61 4.58 18.38 -15.11
N ALA A 62 5.72 18.95 -15.52
CA ALA A 62 6.39 20.02 -14.77
C ALA A 62 5.47 21.24 -14.53
N LYS A 63 4.50 21.49 -15.44
CA LYS A 63 3.50 22.57 -15.29
C LYS A 63 2.57 22.36 -14.08
N PHE A 64 2.39 21.12 -13.64
CA PHE A 64 1.52 20.75 -12.52
C PHE A 64 2.32 20.45 -11.24
N GLN A 65 3.64 20.69 -11.24
CA GLN A 65 4.49 20.46 -10.09
C GLN A 65 4.12 21.41 -8.95
N LYS A 66 3.92 20.86 -7.76
CA LYS A 66 3.76 21.61 -6.51
C LYS A 66 4.97 21.32 -5.62
N PRO A 67 5.67 22.33 -5.08
CA PRO A 67 6.81 22.10 -4.19
C PRO A 67 6.34 21.43 -2.89
N PHE A 68 7.17 20.55 -2.34
CA PHE A 68 6.91 19.95 -1.04
C PHE A 68 7.03 21.00 0.05
N VAL A 69 5.94 21.25 0.78
CA VAL A 69 5.94 22.07 1.98
C VAL A 69 5.82 21.12 3.16
N PRO A 70 6.84 21.01 4.04
CA PRO A 70 6.75 20.16 5.20
C PRO A 70 5.58 20.62 6.08
N PRO A 71 4.82 19.69 6.69
CA PRO A 71 3.76 20.07 7.62
C PRO A 71 4.40 20.82 8.80
N LYS A 72 3.97 22.06 9.03
CA LYS A 72 4.36 22.79 10.25
C LYS A 72 3.79 22.03 11.44
N SER A 73 4.61 21.78 12.47
CA SER A 73 4.20 21.04 13.68
C SER A 73 3.00 21.69 14.38
N VAL A 74 2.85 23.01 14.25
CA VAL A 74 1.70 23.75 14.77
C VAL A 74 0.46 23.48 13.90
N GLY A 75 -0.40 22.57 14.36
CA GLY A 75 -1.73 22.29 13.80
C GLY A 75 -1.89 20.98 13.03
N LYS A 76 -0.80 20.25 12.72
CA LYS A 76 -0.84 18.94 12.03
C LYS A 76 -0.03 17.89 12.79
N ILE A 77 -0.58 17.46 13.93
CA ILE A 77 0.02 16.50 14.86
C ILE A 77 -0.28 15.03 14.46
N VAL A 78 -1.38 14.82 13.72
CA VAL A 78 -1.89 13.49 13.41
C VAL A 78 -1.47 13.05 12.01
N ALA A 79 -0.90 11.86 11.91
CA ALA A 79 -0.56 11.22 10.65
C ALA A 79 -1.55 10.10 10.32
N TYR A 80 -2.24 10.23 9.19
CA TYR A 80 -3.10 9.17 8.66
C TYR A 80 -2.40 8.38 7.56
N LYS A 81 -2.52 7.06 7.60
CA LYS A 81 -2.11 6.13 6.55
C LYS A 81 -3.31 5.35 6.05
N SER A 82 -3.56 5.46 4.74
CA SER A 82 -4.49 4.61 3.98
C SER A 82 -3.70 3.76 2.98
N THR A 83 -4.34 2.71 2.48
CA THR A 83 -3.77 1.84 1.44
C THR A 83 -4.78 1.72 0.32
N GLU A 84 -4.32 1.88 -0.91
CA GLU A 84 -5.14 1.80 -2.11
C GLU A 84 -4.53 0.79 -3.07
N TYR A 85 -5.41 0.00 -3.68
CA TYR A 85 -5.04 -1.06 -4.62
C TYR A 85 -5.60 -0.62 -5.98
N PHE A 86 -4.71 -0.17 -6.85
CA PHE A 86 -5.11 0.37 -8.15
C PHE A 86 -5.58 -0.75 -9.07
N GLY A 87 -6.83 -0.67 -9.54
CA GLY A 87 -7.42 -1.65 -10.45
C GLY A 87 -8.11 -2.84 -9.78
N GLU A 88 -8.03 -2.96 -8.45
CA GLU A 88 -8.61 -4.08 -7.70
C GLU A 88 -9.42 -3.59 -6.48
N GLU A 89 -10.61 -4.17 -6.28
CA GLU A 89 -11.37 -3.93 -5.05
C GLU A 89 -10.86 -4.86 -3.94
N HIS A 90 -9.99 -4.33 -3.07
CA HIS A 90 -9.42 -5.10 -1.97
C HIS A 90 -10.05 -4.72 -0.61
N PRO A 91 -10.45 -5.68 0.24
CA PRO A 91 -11.12 -5.39 1.53
C PRO A 91 -10.27 -4.52 2.47
N ASN A 92 -8.94 -4.68 2.47
CA ASN A 92 -8.01 -3.86 3.26
C ASN A 92 -7.97 -2.38 2.81
N ALA A 93 -8.49 -2.03 1.63
CA ALA A 93 -8.47 -0.65 1.14
C ALA A 93 -9.29 0.31 2.01
N ARG A 94 -10.27 -0.21 2.77
CA ARG A 94 -11.09 0.60 3.70
C ARG A 94 -10.37 0.92 5.01
N LYS A 95 -9.28 0.21 5.33
CA LYS A 95 -8.54 0.37 6.58
C LYS A 95 -7.85 1.73 6.64
N VAL A 96 -7.99 2.38 7.79
CA VAL A 96 -7.29 3.63 8.10
C VAL A 96 -6.47 3.43 9.35
N VAL A 97 -5.24 3.94 9.34
CA VAL A 97 -4.36 3.94 10.50
C VAL A 97 -4.02 5.38 10.86
N LEU A 98 -4.39 5.77 12.07
CA LEU A 98 -4.07 7.04 12.69
C LEU A 98 -2.85 6.82 13.60
N THR A 99 -1.83 7.67 13.45
CA THR A 99 -0.62 7.67 14.30
C THR A 99 -0.42 9.08 14.87
N VAL A 100 -0.11 9.16 16.16
CA VAL A 100 0.14 10.42 16.89
C VAL A 100 1.35 10.25 17.79
N ASN A 101 2.25 11.24 17.78
CA ASN A 101 3.31 11.30 18.78
C ASN A 101 2.77 11.92 20.07
N VAL A 102 3.04 11.30 21.21
CA VAL A 102 2.47 11.74 22.50
C VAL A 102 3.08 13.07 22.96
N ASP A 103 4.33 13.37 22.57
CA ASP A 103 5.01 14.62 22.94
C ASP A 103 4.42 15.85 22.26
N GLU A 104 3.84 15.67 21.07
CA GLU A 104 3.22 16.74 20.30
C GLU A 104 1.83 17.16 20.83
N LEU A 105 1.19 16.34 21.68
CA LEU A 105 -0.17 16.57 22.18
C LEU A 105 -0.30 17.67 23.25
N SER A 106 0.80 18.29 23.69
CA SER A 106 0.84 19.38 24.69
C SER A 106 -0.04 19.10 25.93
N LEU A 107 0.07 17.89 26.49
CA LEU A 107 -0.65 17.45 27.70
C LEU A 107 0.24 17.60 28.94
N ASP A 108 -0.37 17.85 30.09
CA ASP A 108 0.33 17.80 31.38
C ASP A 108 0.82 16.38 31.69
N ALA A 109 1.86 16.24 32.53
CA ALA A 109 2.47 14.94 32.84
C ALA A 109 1.45 13.94 33.42
N ALA A 110 0.53 14.39 34.28
CA ALA A 110 -0.51 13.53 34.85
C ALA A 110 -1.53 13.09 33.80
N GLN A 111 -1.95 14.02 32.93
CA GLN A 111 -2.87 13.73 31.81
C GLN A 111 -2.24 12.78 30.80
N LYS A 112 -0.95 12.97 30.51
CA LYS A 112 -0.16 12.10 29.63
C LYS A 112 -0.10 10.68 30.19
N HIS A 113 0.21 10.53 31.48
CA HIS A 113 0.22 9.23 32.15
C HIS A 113 -1.13 8.51 32.03
N LYS A 114 -2.22 9.23 32.33
CA LYS A 114 -3.59 8.74 32.17
C LYS A 114 -3.91 8.33 30.72
N LEU A 115 -3.53 9.14 29.73
CA LEU A 115 -3.72 8.83 28.31
C LEU A 115 -3.02 7.52 27.93
N LEU A 116 -1.78 7.33 28.38
CA LEU A 116 -1.00 6.13 28.09
C LEU A 116 -1.65 4.87 28.70
N LEU A 117 -2.16 4.97 29.92
CA LEU A 117 -2.91 3.88 30.57
C LEU A 117 -4.19 3.54 29.79
N LEU A 118 -4.96 4.55 29.37
CA LEU A 118 -6.19 4.35 28.57
C LEU A 118 -5.89 3.73 27.20
N CYS A 119 -4.77 4.09 26.57
CA CYS A 119 -4.36 3.55 25.28
C CYS A 119 -3.93 2.07 25.36
N GLY A 120 -3.36 1.66 26.50
CA GLY A 120 -2.88 0.31 26.74
C GLY A 120 -1.95 -0.19 25.62
N PRO A 121 -2.27 -1.30 24.91
CA PRO A 121 -1.40 -1.88 23.89
C PRO A 121 -1.27 -1.05 22.60
N ARG A 122 -2.07 0.03 22.45
CA ARG A 122 -2.00 0.92 21.28
C ARG A 122 -0.82 1.89 21.36
N TYR A 123 -0.29 2.09 22.57
CA TYR A 123 0.91 2.88 22.79
C TYR A 123 2.17 2.06 22.51
N HIS A 124 3.13 2.66 21.80
CA HIS A 124 4.43 2.09 21.55
C HIS A 124 5.51 2.83 22.36
N PRO A 125 6.06 2.23 23.43
CA PRO A 125 7.02 2.89 24.32
C PRO A 125 8.31 3.30 23.64
N GLY A 126 8.79 2.54 22.65
CA GLY A 126 10.09 2.79 22.00
C GLY A 126 10.12 4.00 21.06
N LYS A 127 8.96 4.39 20.50
CA LYS A 127 8.84 5.56 19.60
C LYS A 127 8.00 6.69 20.19
N ASN A 128 7.40 6.47 21.36
CA ASN A 128 6.46 7.37 21.99
C ASN A 128 5.27 7.75 21.08
N GLU A 129 4.71 6.74 20.39
CA GLU A 129 3.62 6.91 19.42
C GLU A 129 2.38 6.10 19.82
N ILE A 130 1.20 6.68 19.64
CA ILE A 130 -0.09 6.00 19.75
C ILE A 130 -0.56 5.65 18.34
N LYS A 131 -0.91 4.37 18.11
CA LYS A 131 -1.38 3.87 16.82
C LYS A 131 -2.80 3.31 16.94
N ILE A 132 -3.74 3.92 16.21
CA ILE A 132 -5.15 3.52 16.16
C ILE A 132 -5.48 3.09 14.74
N SER A 133 -5.80 1.81 14.53
CA SER A 133 -6.32 1.33 13.24
C SER A 133 -7.82 1.10 13.31
N CYS A 134 -8.54 1.48 12.24
CA CYS A 134 -9.97 1.25 12.08
C CYS A 134 -10.26 0.62 10.71
N GLU A 135 -11.05 -0.44 10.72
CA GLU A 135 -11.53 -1.15 9.51
C GLU A 135 -12.99 -1.62 9.68
N LYS A 136 -13.70 -1.01 10.64
CA LYS A 136 -15.04 -1.45 11.08
C LYS A 136 -16.12 -1.15 10.04
N TYR A 137 -15.99 -0.02 9.34
CA TYR A 137 -16.99 0.46 8.40
C TYR A 137 -16.57 0.16 6.96
N ARG A 138 -17.59 0.09 6.08
CA ARG A 138 -17.40 -0.15 4.65
C ARG A 138 -16.68 1.02 3.97
N LEU A 139 -17.10 2.25 4.28
CA LEU A 139 -16.52 3.45 3.68
C LEU A 139 -15.26 3.86 4.45
N ARG A 140 -14.20 4.18 3.70
CA ARG A 140 -12.93 4.66 4.26
C ARG A 140 -13.13 5.95 5.07
N GLU A 141 -13.97 6.85 4.60
CA GLU A 141 -14.32 8.12 5.28
C GLU A 141 -14.93 7.91 6.66
N GLN A 142 -15.78 6.89 6.82
CA GLN A 142 -16.36 6.53 8.11
C GLN A 142 -15.27 5.99 9.06
N ASN A 143 -14.32 5.22 8.54
CA ASN A 143 -13.18 4.74 9.32
C ASN A 143 -12.24 5.90 9.74
N TYR A 144 -12.05 6.91 8.89
CA TYR A 144 -11.34 8.15 9.24
C TYR A 144 -12.01 8.87 10.39
N LYS A 145 -13.30 9.15 10.26
CA LYS A 145 -14.07 9.85 11.29
C LYS A 145 -14.04 9.09 12.62
N HIS A 146 -14.30 7.78 12.59
CA HIS A 146 -14.27 6.97 13.81
C HIS A 146 -12.89 6.93 14.47
N ALA A 147 -11.80 6.92 13.70
CA ALA A 147 -10.46 7.00 14.28
C ALA A 147 -10.20 8.36 14.95
N SER A 148 -10.66 9.45 14.34
CA SER A 148 -10.60 10.81 14.93
C SER A 148 -11.44 10.89 16.21
N ASP A 149 -12.72 10.51 16.14
CA ASP A 149 -13.64 10.57 17.28
C ASP A 149 -13.13 9.74 18.47
N LEU A 150 -12.43 8.63 18.20
CA LEU A 150 -11.81 7.80 19.26
C LEU A 150 -10.63 8.54 19.90
N LEU A 151 -9.76 9.16 19.10
CA LEU A 151 -8.67 9.98 19.64
C LEU A 151 -9.20 11.13 20.48
N ASP A 152 -10.24 11.83 20.00
CA ASP A 152 -10.85 12.95 20.72
C ASP A 152 -11.43 12.50 22.07
N LYS A 153 -12.12 11.36 22.10
CA LYS A 153 -12.59 10.75 23.35
C LYS A 153 -11.45 10.38 24.30
N LEU A 154 -10.35 9.83 23.79
CA LEU A 154 -9.18 9.52 24.62
C LEU A 154 -8.57 10.78 25.24
N LEU A 155 -8.54 11.88 24.48
CA LEU A 155 -8.06 13.18 24.97
C LEU A 155 -9.02 13.81 25.98
N GLU A 156 -10.32 13.67 25.77
CA GLU A 156 -11.35 14.08 26.73
C GLU A 156 -11.18 13.34 28.07
N TYR A 157 -11.19 12.01 28.04
CA TYR A 157 -10.98 11.19 29.25
C TYR A 157 -9.63 11.44 29.91
N SER A 158 -8.58 11.74 29.14
CA SER A 158 -7.26 12.09 29.67
C SER A 158 -7.27 13.42 30.45
N LYS A 159 -8.10 14.38 30.04
CA LYS A 159 -8.22 15.69 30.67
C LYS A 159 -9.19 15.72 31.85
N ASP A 160 -10.08 14.74 31.94
CA ASP A 160 -11.04 14.65 33.05
C ASP A 160 -10.34 14.54 34.41
N PRO A 161 -10.60 15.45 35.37
CA PRO A 161 -9.90 15.49 36.66
C PRO A 161 -10.45 14.49 37.69
N SER A 162 -11.52 13.76 37.37
CA SER A 162 -12.21 12.89 38.33
C SER A 162 -11.33 11.76 38.87
N ASP A 163 -10.49 11.17 38.02
CA ASP A 163 -9.56 10.10 38.38
C ASP A 163 -8.26 10.29 37.60
N THR A 164 -7.12 10.27 38.28
CA THR A 164 -5.79 10.55 37.69
C THR A 164 -5.00 9.27 37.42
N PHE A 165 -5.40 8.12 37.98
CA PHE A 165 -4.68 6.84 37.89
C PHE A 165 -3.19 6.93 38.25
N ALA A 166 -2.84 7.76 39.23
CA ALA A 166 -1.44 7.96 39.65
C ALA A 166 -0.84 6.75 40.37
N ASP A 167 -1.69 5.87 40.90
CA ASP A 167 -1.36 4.64 41.59
C ASP A 167 -1.03 3.47 40.65
N ILE A 168 -1.48 3.52 39.40
CA ILE A 168 -1.29 2.45 38.42
C ILE A 168 0.00 2.69 37.63
N PRO A 169 1.02 1.81 37.72
CA PRO A 169 2.22 1.98 36.92
C PRO A 169 1.95 1.72 35.43
N LEU A 170 2.59 2.49 34.56
CA LEU A 170 2.53 2.27 33.12
C LEU A 170 3.08 0.88 32.76
N GLN A 171 2.26 0.05 32.15
CA GLN A 171 2.66 -1.28 31.71
C GLN A 171 3.48 -1.21 30.41
N THR A 172 4.80 -1.09 30.52
CA THR A 172 5.74 -1.22 29.41
C THR A 172 6.20 -2.68 29.24
N LYS A 173 5.70 -3.39 28.23
CA LYS A 173 6.23 -4.73 27.83
C LYS A 173 7.44 -4.58 26.90
N PRO A 174 8.28 -5.64 26.76
CA PRO A 174 9.40 -6.05 27.61
C PRO A 174 10.68 -5.19 27.40
N GLN A 175 11.76 -5.49 28.13
CA GLN A 175 13.09 -4.87 28.04
C GLN A 175 13.47 -4.45 26.60
N PRO A 176 14.03 -3.23 26.40
CA PRO A 176 14.41 -2.76 25.08
C PRO A 176 15.40 -3.75 24.45
N LYS A 177 15.26 -4.01 23.15
CA LYS A 177 16.24 -4.81 22.42
C LYS A 177 17.58 -4.08 22.50
N VAL A 178 18.59 -4.75 23.05
CA VAL A 178 19.94 -4.19 23.12
C VAL A 178 20.52 -4.21 21.72
N ASN A 179 20.67 -3.03 21.12
CA ASN A 179 21.36 -2.88 19.84
C ASN A 179 22.87 -2.91 20.11
N LEU A 180 23.50 -4.06 19.86
CA LEU A 180 24.95 -4.19 19.95
C LEU A 180 25.59 -3.43 18.78
N ALA A 181 26.38 -2.41 19.10
CA ALA A 181 27.20 -1.71 18.11
C ALA A 181 28.52 -2.47 17.90
N PHE A 182 29.11 -2.29 16.72
CA PHE A 182 30.45 -2.80 16.47
C PHE A 182 31.44 -2.14 17.45
N PRO A 183 32.23 -2.90 18.22
CA PRO A 183 33.22 -2.34 19.14
C PRO A 183 34.20 -1.45 18.39
N GLN A 184 34.36 -0.20 18.84
CA GLN A 184 35.30 0.74 18.23
C GLN A 184 36.75 0.24 18.32
N GLU A 185 37.06 -0.55 19.36
CA GLU A 185 38.37 -1.17 19.59
C GLU A 185 38.80 -2.10 18.43
N TRP A 186 37.84 -2.65 17.68
CA TRP A 186 38.11 -3.53 16.55
C TRP A 186 38.26 -2.77 15.22
N LEU A 187 38.12 -1.44 15.23
CA LEU A 187 38.40 -0.62 14.06
C LEU A 187 39.90 -0.68 13.79
N LYS A 188 40.26 -1.24 12.63
CA LYS A 188 41.66 -1.22 12.18
C LYS A 188 42.11 0.25 12.01
N PRO A 189 43.24 0.68 12.60
CA PRO A 189 43.75 2.02 12.36
C PRO A 189 44.02 2.20 10.87
N LYS A 190 43.66 3.37 10.32
CA LYS A 190 43.97 3.69 8.92
C LYS A 190 45.49 3.63 8.75
N GLN A 191 45.96 2.73 7.88
CA GLN A 191 47.35 2.75 7.46
C GLN A 191 47.59 4.04 6.67
N SER A 192 48.46 4.92 7.17
CA SER A 192 48.95 6.05 6.41
C SER A 192 49.77 5.49 5.26
N MET A 193 49.27 5.61 4.03
CA MET A 193 50.06 5.37 2.82
C MET A 193 51.20 6.41 2.83
N SER A 194 52.41 5.93 3.11
CA SER A 194 53.67 6.66 2.93
C SER A 194 54.06 6.69 1.46
#